data_AF-A0A9R0IED5-F1
#
_entry.id   AF-A0A9R0IED5-F1
#
_cell.length_a   1.000
_cell.length_b   1.000
_cell.length_c   1.000
_cell.angle_alpha   90.00
_cell.angle_beta   90.00
_cell.angle_gamma   90.00
#
_symmetry.space_group_name_H-M   'P 1'
#
loop_
_entity.id
_entity.type
_entity.pdbx_description
1 polymer ?
#
loop_
_entity_poly.entity_id
_entity_poly.type
_entity_poly.pdbx_seq_one_letter_code
_entity_poly.pdbx_strand_id
1 'polypeptide(L)'
;MPSLQTALPPELANNVIRLYRECLRRAKYIGSKNYNTELVVGMVRQQFRSHMHETDPEKIQKLKDDAARGLINHILYESERLSGRKFSKS
;
A
#
# COMPACT_ATOMS: atom_id res chain seq x y z
N MET A 1 11.21 -16.97 -0.51
CA MET A 1 11.32 -15.49 -0.46
C MET A 1 11.00 -15.06 0.96
N PRO A 2 11.77 -14.17 1.60
CA PRO A 2 11.41 -13.69 2.92
C PRO A 2 10.04 -12.98 2.83
N SER A 3 9.15 -13.28 3.76
CA SER A 3 7.85 -12.61 3.87
C SER A 3 8.06 -11.11 4.07
N LEU A 4 7.18 -10.28 3.53
CA LEU A 4 7.23 -8.81 3.65
C LEU A 4 7.12 -8.28 5.08
N GLN A 5 6.96 -9.16 6.06
CA GLN A 5 6.93 -8.80 7.47
C GLN A 5 8.16 -8.00 7.90
N THR A 6 9.26 -8.03 7.14
CA THR A 6 10.48 -7.26 7.43
C THR A 6 10.43 -5.80 6.97
N ALA A 7 9.54 -5.41 6.05
CA ALA A 7 9.56 -4.08 5.43
C ALA A 7 8.47 -3.12 5.97
N LEU A 8 7.44 -3.63 6.63
CA LEU A 8 6.41 -2.84 7.31
C LEU A 8 6.38 -3.17 8.80
N PRO A 9 6.07 -2.20 9.66
CA PRO A 9 5.82 -2.49 11.06
C PRO A 9 4.74 -3.59 11.15
N PRO A 10 4.96 -4.68 11.90
CA PRO A 10 4.01 -5.78 11.99
C PRO A 10 2.62 -5.31 12.45
N GLU A 11 2.56 -4.23 13.24
CA GLU A 11 1.31 -3.59 13.65
C GLU A 11 0.45 -3.05 12.49
N LEU A 12 1.09 -2.68 11.38
CA LEU A 12 0.44 -2.08 10.21
C LEU A 12 -0.04 -3.17 9.24
N ALA A 13 0.74 -4.26 9.12
CA ALA A 13 0.38 -5.43 8.33
C ALA A 13 -0.71 -6.29 9.02
N ASN A 14 -0.71 -6.37 10.34
CA ASN A 14 -1.66 -7.19 11.10
C ASN A 14 -3.05 -6.54 11.21
N ASN A 15 -3.15 -5.21 11.08
CA ASN A 15 -4.41 -4.48 11.19
C ASN A 15 -4.87 -3.91 9.83
N VAL A 16 -5.87 -4.57 9.22
CA VAL A 16 -6.44 -4.19 7.91
C VAL A 16 -6.97 -2.76 7.90
N ILE A 17 -7.53 -2.28 9.01
CA ILE A 17 -8.08 -0.92 9.09
C ILE A 17 -6.94 0.12 9.02
N ARG A 18 -5.81 -0.13 9.70
CA ARG A 18 -4.64 0.74 9.59
C ARG A 18 -4.07 0.73 8.17
N LEU A 19 -3.90 -0.46 7.58
CA LEU A 19 -3.43 -0.62 6.21
C LEU A 19 -4.32 0.15 5.21
N TYR A 20 -5.64 0.00 5.33
CA TYR A 20 -6.61 0.72 4.51
C TYR A 20 -6.48 2.25 4.64
N ARG A 21 -6.35 2.77 5.87
CA ARG A 21 -6.17 4.21 6.11
C ARG A 21 -4.88 4.74 5.49
N GLU A 22 -3.79 3.98 5.56
CA GLU A 22 -2.52 4.33 4.91
C GLU A 22 -2.65 4.33 3.39
N CYS A 23 -3.29 3.31 2.80
CA CYS A 23 -3.58 3.26 1.36
C CYS A 23 -4.39 4.49 0.91
N LEU A 24 -5.42 4.89 1.69
CA LEU A 24 -6.21 6.07 1.39
C LEU A 24 -5.41 7.37 1.52
N ARG A 25 -4.58 7.52 2.56
CA ARG A 25 -3.74 8.71 2.73
C ARG A 25 -2.78 8.84 1.54
N ARG A 26 -2.18 7.73 1.12
CA ARG A 26 -1.28 7.71 -0.02
C ARG A 26 -2.00 8.00 -1.33
N ALA A 27 -3.16 7.39 -1.57
CA ALA A 27 -3.99 7.66 -2.74
C ALA A 27 -4.38 9.15 -2.85
N LYS A 28 -4.72 9.79 -1.73
CA LYS A 28 -5.01 11.23 -1.70
C LYS A 28 -3.79 12.07 -2.09
N TYR A 29 -2.61 11.74 -1.56
CA TYR A 29 -1.38 12.43 -1.91
C TYR A 29 -1.08 12.30 -3.42
N ILE A 30 -1.12 11.08 -3.96
CA ILE A 30 -0.88 10.81 -5.39
C ILE A 30 -1.89 11.58 -6.25
N GLY A 31 -3.17 11.45 -5.90
CA GLY A 31 -4.23 12.06 -6.67
C GLY A 31 -4.22 13.59 -6.65
N SER A 32 -3.80 14.20 -5.53
CA SER A 32 -3.64 15.65 -5.44
C SER A 32 -2.53 16.19 -6.36
N LYS A 33 -1.51 15.39 -6.65
CA LYS A 33 -0.43 15.75 -7.58
C LYS A 33 -0.86 15.65 -9.05
N ASN A 34 -1.81 14.77 -9.35
CA ASN A 34 -2.25 14.43 -10.71
C ASN A 34 -3.69 14.87 -11.03
N TYR A 35 -4.32 15.67 -10.16
CA TYR A 35 -5.69 16.15 -10.29
C TYR A 35 -6.77 15.05 -10.48
N ASN A 36 -6.53 13.85 -9.94
CA ASN A 36 -7.42 12.69 -10.09
C ASN A 36 -7.70 11.98 -8.75
N THR A 37 -7.69 12.72 -7.64
CA THR A 37 -7.90 12.23 -6.27
C THR A 37 -9.07 11.28 -6.10
N GLU A 38 -10.25 11.65 -6.60
CA GLU A 38 -11.45 10.85 -6.41
C GLU A 38 -11.34 9.48 -7.07
N LEU A 39 -10.75 9.43 -8.27
CA LEU A 39 -10.55 8.20 -9.02
C LEU A 39 -9.58 7.26 -8.29
N VAL A 40 -8.41 7.75 -7.89
CA VAL A 40 -7.40 6.91 -7.22
C VAL A 40 -7.89 6.44 -5.85
N VAL A 41 -8.57 7.30 -5.10
CA VAL A 41 -9.22 6.93 -3.83
C VAL A 41 -10.34 5.91 -4.06
N GLY A 42 -11.14 6.09 -5.11
CA GLY A 42 -12.19 5.16 -5.52
C GLY A 42 -11.65 3.76 -5.82
N MET A 43 -10.56 3.67 -6.56
CA MET A 43 -9.90 2.40 -6.88
C MET A 43 -9.44 1.65 -5.62
N VAL A 44 -8.81 2.35 -4.67
CA VAL A 44 -8.42 1.73 -3.39
C VAL A 44 -9.64 1.24 -2.61
N ARG A 45 -10.69 2.05 -2.52
CA ARG A 45 -11.95 1.65 -1.86
C ARG A 45 -12.57 0.42 -2.50
N GLN A 46 -12.61 0.38 -3.82
CA GLN A 46 -13.19 -0.74 -4.57
C GLN A 46 -12.43 -2.04 -4.28
N GLN A 47 -11.09 -2.01 -4.28
CA GLN A 47 -10.27 -3.20 -4.02
C GLN A 47 -10.44 -3.78 -2.61
N PHE A 48 -10.60 -2.93 -1.60
CA PHE A 48 -10.89 -3.40 -0.25
C PHE A 48 -12.32 -3.93 -0.11
N ARG A 49 -13.29 -3.32 -0.81
CA ARG A 49 -14.68 -3.78 -0.82
C ARG A 49 -14.86 -5.11 -1.55
N SER A 50 -14.18 -5.31 -2.68
CA SER A 50 -14.31 -6.55 -3.47
C SER A 50 -13.86 -7.79 -2.70
N HIS A 51 -12.98 -7.63 -1.72
CA HIS A 51 -12.45 -8.71 -0.89
C HIS A 51 -12.97 -8.69 0.56
N MET A 52 -14.02 -7.93 0.86
CA MET A 52 -14.50 -7.74 2.24
C MET A 52 -15.11 -9.00 2.86
N HIS A 53 -15.51 -9.96 2.04
CA HIS A 53 -16.11 -11.23 2.44
C HIS A 53 -15.17 -12.42 2.24
N GLU A 54 -13.88 -12.16 1.98
CA GLU A 54 -12.90 -13.24 1.92
C GLU A 54 -12.75 -13.89 3.30
N THR A 55 -12.81 -15.21 3.34
CA THR A 55 -12.68 -16.01 4.56
C THR A 55 -11.43 -16.87 4.57
N ASP A 56 -10.77 -17.04 3.42
CA ASP A 56 -9.53 -17.81 3.31
C ASP A 56 -8.36 -17.03 3.94
N PRO A 57 -7.75 -17.55 5.03
CA PRO A 57 -6.68 -16.86 5.74
C PRO A 57 -5.44 -16.63 4.88
N GLU A 58 -5.09 -17.55 3.97
CA GLU A 58 -3.90 -17.40 3.12
C GLU A 58 -4.12 -16.30 2.08
N LYS A 59 -5.29 -16.28 1.45
CA LYS A 59 -5.67 -15.24 0.50
C LYS A 59 -5.76 -13.86 1.17
N ILE A 60 -6.36 -13.78 2.35
CA ILE A 60 -6.40 -12.54 3.15
C ILE A 60 -4.99 -12.04 3.43
N GLN A 61 -4.08 -12.93 3.87
CA GLN A 61 -2.70 -12.52 4.16
C GLN A 61 -1.98 -12.05 2.89
N LYS A 62 -2.16 -12.75 1.78
CA LYS A 62 -1.60 -12.35 0.48
C LYS A 62 -2.10 -10.97 0.03
N LEU A 63 -3.40 -10.68 0.18
CA LEU A 63 -3.98 -9.38 -0.15
C LEU A 63 -3.41 -8.26 0.73
N LYS A 64 -3.23 -8.51 2.03
CA LYS A 64 -2.56 -7.56 2.94
C LYS A 64 -1.14 -7.30 2.50
N ASP A 65 -0.39 -8.35 2.22
CA ASP A 65 0.99 -8.31 1.73
C ASP A 65 1.13 -7.52 0.42
N ASP A 66 0.21 -7.72 -0.54
CA ASP A 66 0.21 -7.00 -1.81
C ASP A 66 -0.10 -5.50 -1.62
N ALA A 67 -1.08 -5.16 -0.78
CA ALA A 67 -1.37 -3.76 -0.46
C ALA A 67 -0.19 -3.08 0.28
N ALA A 68 0.43 -3.81 1.20
CA ALA A 68 1.66 -3.45 1.89
C ALA A 68 2.81 -3.14 0.91
N ARG A 69 3.10 -4.05 -0.03
CA ARG A 69 4.08 -3.83 -1.11
C ARG A 69 3.77 -2.57 -1.90
N GLY A 70 2.52 -2.39 -2.31
CA GLY A 70 2.09 -1.22 -3.07
C GLY A 70 2.41 0.09 -2.35
N LEU A 71 2.15 0.16 -1.04
CA LEU A 71 2.51 1.31 -0.21
C LEU A 71 4.02 1.56 -0.17
N ILE A 72 4.81 0.54 0.18
CA ILE A 72 6.27 0.65 0.31
C ILE A 72 6.90 1.06 -1.02
N ASN A 73 6.51 0.40 -2.11
CA ASN A 73 7.04 0.68 -3.45
C ASN A 73 6.84 2.14 -3.81
N HIS A 74 5.65 2.70 -3.52
CA HIS A 74 5.42 4.11 -3.78
C HIS A 74 6.22 5.02 -2.81
N ILE A 75 6.35 4.67 -1.52
CA ILE A 75 7.20 5.41 -0.57
C ILE A 75 8.63 5.51 -1.10
N LEU A 76 9.20 4.38 -1.49
CA LEU A 76 10.56 4.31 -2.02
C LEU A 76 10.70 5.12 -3.31
N TYR A 77 9.79 4.95 -4.26
CA TYR A 77 9.78 5.75 -5.51
C TYR A 77 9.77 7.26 -5.24
N GLU A 78 8.94 7.73 -4.31
CA GLU A 78 8.92 9.16 -3.94
C GLU A 78 10.18 9.59 -3.21
N SER A 79 10.76 8.74 -2.36
CA SER A 79 12.01 9.02 -1.65
C SER A 79 13.18 9.18 -2.62
N GLU A 80 13.27 8.32 -3.63
CA GLU A 80 14.26 8.44 -4.71
C GLU A 80 14.03 9.72 -5.52
N ARG A 81 12.77 10.03 -5.85
CA ARG A 81 12.41 11.25 -6.59
C ARG A 81 12.77 12.53 -5.82
N LEU A 82 12.58 12.55 -4.50
CA LEU A 82 12.85 13.71 -3.66
C LEU A 82 14.34 13.87 -3.31
N SER A 83 15.06 12.77 -3.06
CA SER A 83 16.48 12.83 -2.67
C SER A 83 17.45 12.90 -3.85
N GLY A 84 17.00 12.58 -5.07
CA GLY A 84 17.85 12.52 -6.27
C GLY A 84 18.87 11.37 -6.26
N ARG A 85 18.93 10.58 -5.18
CA ARG A 85 19.77 9.39 -5.07
C ARG A 85 18.90 8.16 -5.33
N LYS A 86 19.25 7.39 -6.36
CA LYS A 86 18.69 6.05 -6.54
C LYS A 86 19.15 5.19 -5.36
N PHE A 87 18.25 4.40 -4.77
CA PHE A 87 18.69 3.35 -3.85
C PHE A 87 19.53 2.37 -4.67
N SER A 88 20.84 2.45 -4.50
CA SER A 88 21.77 1.48 -5.07
C SER A 88 21.32 0.09 -4.61
N LYS A 89 20.95 -0.78 -5.56
CA LYS A 89 20.82 -2.21 -5.27
C LYS A 89 22.22 -2.72 -4.91
N SER A 90 22.50 -2.82 -3.61
CA SER A 90 23.58 -3.67 -3.11
C SER A 90 23.16 -5.12 -3.14
#